data_AF-A0A9W4SLX1-F1
#
_entry.id   AF-A0A9W4SLX1-F1
#
_cell.length_a   1.000
_cell.length_b   1.000
_cell.length_c   1.000
_cell.angle_alpha   90.00
_cell.angle_beta   90.00
_cell.angle_gamma   90.00
#
_symmetry.space_group_name_H-M   'P 1'
#
loop_
_entity.id
_entity.type
_entity.pdbx_description
1 polymer ?
#
loop_
_entity_poly.entity_id
_entity_poly.type
_entity_poly.pdbx_seq_one_letter_code
_entity_poly.pdbx_strand_id
1 'polypeptide(L)'
;MIRSLEGRKKSCGKEQKLRLPQLTIKNYCTVDDIEDGKYCKPVAKNFETIDSIYIGKDYDFTFQMTVERTHDIKQYGYELLHGKLGDESADHTIRHYFVVPKDTYKNFQKQPFIVKKEERDQSKNVVNVKQWITKRIEQYVLLLDVGIKSTD
;
A
#
# COMPACT_ATOMS: atom_id res chain seq x y z
N MET A 1 -1.95 -12.87 8.77
CA MET A 1 -2.77 -13.47 7.68
C MET A 1 -3.03 -12.41 6.63
N ILE A 2 -3.06 -12.75 5.36
CA ILE A 2 -3.40 -11.81 4.28
C ILE A 2 -4.63 -12.28 3.51
N ARG A 3 -5.42 -11.31 3.05
CA ARG A 3 -6.58 -11.50 2.16
C ARG A 3 -6.51 -10.49 1.02
N SER A 4 -6.72 -10.96 -0.21
CA SER A 4 -6.84 -10.07 -1.38
C SER A 4 -8.13 -9.26 -1.30
N LEU A 5 -8.06 -7.99 -1.70
CA LEU A 5 -9.21 -7.09 -1.84
C LEU A 5 -9.63 -6.95 -3.32
N GLU A 6 -8.95 -7.67 -4.22
CA GLU A 6 -9.24 -7.68 -5.65
C GLU A 6 -10.31 -8.74 -5.98
N GLY A 7 -11.58 -8.31 -6.04
CA GLY A 7 -12.71 -9.18 -6.40
C GLY A 7 -14.09 -8.53 -6.20
N ARG A 8 -15.08 -8.86 -7.06
CA ARG A 8 -16.45 -8.30 -7.02
C ARG A 8 -17.42 -9.00 -6.05
N LYS A 9 -17.00 -10.06 -5.34
CA LYS A 9 -17.90 -10.84 -4.47
C LYS A 9 -17.35 -10.92 -3.05
N LYS A 10 -18.26 -10.88 -2.07
CA LYS A 10 -18.09 -11.24 -0.65
C LYS A 10 -17.61 -12.69 -0.42
N SER A 11 -16.95 -13.32 -1.39
CA SER A 11 -16.30 -14.61 -1.18
C SER A 11 -15.02 -14.36 -0.41
N CYS A 12 -14.96 -14.91 0.79
CA CYS A 12 -13.77 -15.14 1.60
C CYS A 12 -12.53 -15.34 0.71
N GLY A 13 -11.75 -14.28 0.47
CA GLY A 13 -10.47 -14.41 -0.23
C GLY A 13 -9.63 -15.40 0.55
N LYS A 14 -9.03 -16.38 -0.14
CA LYS A 14 -8.24 -17.42 0.52
C LYS A 14 -7.22 -16.76 1.43
N GLU A 15 -7.38 -16.94 2.74
CA GLU A 15 -6.44 -16.37 3.69
C GLU A 15 -5.12 -17.12 3.57
N GLN A 16 -4.03 -16.39 3.42
CA GLN A 16 -2.70 -16.97 3.28
C GLN A 16 -1.72 -16.31 4.24
N LYS A 17 -0.63 -16.99 4.58
CA LYS A 17 0.45 -16.39 5.38
C LYS A 17 1.40 -15.67 4.42
N LEU A 18 1.57 -14.36 4.62
CA LEU A 18 2.64 -13.63 3.95
C LEU A 18 3.98 -14.10 4.54
N ARG A 19 4.87 -14.59 3.66
CA ARG A 19 6.25 -14.88 4.02
C ARG A 19 7.13 -13.82 3.38
N LEU A 20 7.72 -12.97 4.21
CA LEU A 20 8.76 -12.06 3.79
C LEU A 20 10.11 -12.70 4.12
N PRO A 21 11.13 -12.54 3.25
CA PRO A 21 12.49 -12.91 3.62
C PRO A 21 12.95 -12.09 4.84
N GLN A 22 14.05 -12.49 5.47
CA GLN A 22 14.69 -11.63 6.47
C GLN A 22 15.29 -10.42 5.74
N LEU A 23 14.63 -9.27 5.90
CA LEU A 23 15.00 -8.03 5.22
C LEU A 23 15.78 -7.12 6.17
N THR A 24 16.83 -6.50 5.64
CA THR A 24 17.51 -5.41 6.35
C THR A 24 16.64 -4.16 6.26
N ILE A 25 16.41 -3.50 7.40
CA ILE A 25 15.65 -2.25 7.45
C ILE A 25 16.56 -1.10 7.02
N LYS A 26 16.06 -0.25 6.12
CA LYS A 26 16.71 0.98 5.70
C LYS A 26 15.75 2.14 5.95
N ASN A 27 16.24 3.20 6.58
CA ASN A 27 15.47 4.45 6.64
C ASN A 27 15.85 5.32 5.44
N TYR A 28 14.88 6.02 4.85
CA TYR A 28 15.07 6.86 3.67
C TYR A 28 14.47 8.26 3.87
N CYS A 29 15.12 9.29 3.32
CA CYS A 29 14.63 10.68 3.41
C CYS A 29 13.97 11.10 2.10
N THR A 30 14.55 10.71 0.97
CA THR A 30 14.02 10.95 -0.38
C THR A 30 13.75 9.62 -1.10
N VAL A 31 13.03 9.68 -2.21
CA VAL A 31 12.76 8.48 -3.03
C VAL A 31 14.05 7.85 -3.53
N ASP A 32 15.09 8.64 -3.82
CA ASP A 32 16.36 8.17 -4.35
C ASP A 32 17.11 7.24 -3.39
N ASP A 33 16.92 7.46 -2.09
CA ASP A 33 17.49 6.66 -1.00
C ASP A 33 16.88 5.25 -0.87
N ILE A 34 15.79 4.95 -1.60
CA ILE A 34 15.17 3.62 -1.62
C ILE A 34 16.11 2.64 -2.31
N GLU A 35 16.44 1.56 -1.62
CA GLU A 35 17.35 0.51 -2.07
C GLU A 35 16.60 -0.82 -2.28
N ASP A 36 16.83 -1.44 -3.42
CA ASP A 36 16.30 -2.75 -3.77
C ASP A 36 16.77 -3.83 -2.78
N GLY A 37 15.90 -4.80 -2.51
CA GLY A 37 16.17 -5.89 -1.57
C GLY A 37 16.17 -5.49 -0.09
N LYS A 38 15.89 -4.21 0.24
CA LYS A 38 15.77 -3.73 1.62
C LYS A 38 14.34 -3.33 1.96
N TYR A 39 14.01 -3.45 3.25
CA TYR A 39 12.74 -2.93 3.78
C TYR A 39 12.91 -1.45 4.12
N CYS A 40 12.46 -0.60 3.21
CA CYS A 40 12.68 0.85 3.27
C CYS A 40 11.54 1.54 4.02
N LYS A 41 11.86 2.37 5.03
CA LYS A 41 10.92 3.17 5.83
C LYS A 41 11.23 4.66 5.67
N PRO A 42 10.25 5.52 5.38
CA PRO A 42 10.49 6.95 5.32
C PRO A 42 10.80 7.49 6.74
N VAL A 43 11.78 8.38 6.85
CA VAL A 43 12.11 9.07 8.11
C VAL A 43 11.06 10.15 8.42
N ALA A 44 10.60 10.84 7.38
CA ALA A 44 9.63 11.91 7.49
C ALA A 44 8.21 11.41 7.14
N LYS A 45 7.19 12.03 7.73
CA LYS A 45 5.77 11.77 7.42
C LYS A 45 5.33 12.32 6.05
N ASN A 46 6.25 12.74 5.21
CA ASN A 46 5.96 13.32 3.89
C ASN A 46 5.40 12.29 2.88
N PHE A 47 5.53 10.99 3.16
CA PHE A 47 4.90 9.91 2.39
C PHE A 47 3.58 9.48 3.04
N GLU A 48 2.55 10.33 2.98
CA GLU A 48 1.24 10.09 3.63
C GLU A 48 0.53 8.79 3.19
N THR A 49 0.92 8.22 2.04
CA THR A 49 0.29 7.02 1.46
C THR A 49 0.98 5.72 1.87
N ILE A 50 2.26 5.74 2.22
CA ILE A 50 3.10 4.53 2.33
C ILE A 50 4.01 4.65 3.54
N ASP A 51 3.82 3.76 4.52
CA ASP A 51 4.66 3.67 5.72
C ASP A 51 5.95 2.89 5.48
N SER A 52 5.98 2.06 4.44
CA SER A 52 7.20 1.35 4.02
C SER A 52 7.05 0.72 2.65
N ILE A 53 8.19 0.48 2.02
CA ILE A 53 8.31 -0.13 0.70
C ILE A 53 9.40 -1.18 0.70
N TYR A 54 9.17 -2.24 -0.06
CA TYR A 54 10.16 -3.25 -0.43
C TYR A 54 10.10 -3.43 -1.94
N ILE A 55 11.22 -3.19 -2.61
CA ILE A 55 11.38 -3.45 -4.05
C ILE A 55 12.22 -4.71 -4.18
N GLY A 56 11.63 -5.74 -4.78
CA GLY A 56 12.21 -7.08 -4.86
C GLY A 56 12.49 -7.48 -6.29
N LYS A 57 13.24 -8.58 -6.45
CA LYS A 57 13.49 -9.14 -7.78
C LYS A 57 12.20 -9.62 -8.48
N ASP A 58 11.31 -10.23 -7.71
CA ASP A 58 10.09 -10.88 -8.24
C ASP A 58 8.80 -10.13 -7.87
N TYR A 59 8.82 -9.33 -6.81
CA TYR A 59 7.64 -8.65 -6.28
C TYR A 59 7.99 -7.36 -5.56
N ASP A 60 7.12 -6.36 -5.76
CA ASP A 60 7.16 -5.10 -5.01
C ASP A 60 6.02 -5.04 -4.01
N PHE A 61 6.35 -4.62 -2.79
CA PHE A 61 5.41 -4.47 -1.69
C PHE A 61 5.42 -3.04 -1.18
N THR A 62 4.23 -2.47 -1.00
CA THR A 62 4.05 -1.24 -0.23
C THR A 62 3.16 -1.56 0.96
N PHE A 63 3.39 -0.92 2.09
CA PHE A 63 2.60 -1.12 3.31
C PHE A 63 2.05 0.21 3.79
N GLN A 64 0.79 0.19 4.22
CA GLN A 64 0.12 1.29 4.88
C GLN A 64 -0.61 0.74 6.10
N MET A 65 -0.22 1.18 7.27
CA MET A 65 -0.85 0.81 8.53
C MET A 65 -2.03 1.73 8.80
N THR A 66 -3.17 1.15 9.14
CA THR A 66 -4.37 1.92 9.48
C THR A 66 -5.24 1.17 10.47
N VAL A 67 -5.92 1.92 11.32
CA VAL A 67 -6.98 1.42 12.20
C VAL A 67 -8.38 1.72 11.63
N GLU A 68 -8.44 2.59 10.62
CA GLU A 68 -9.68 3.01 9.99
C GLU A 68 -10.22 1.93 9.04
N ARG A 69 -11.54 1.89 8.87
CA ARG A 69 -12.19 0.97 7.92
C ARG A 69 -12.13 1.46 6.48
N THR A 70 -12.08 2.78 6.32
CA THR A 70 -11.96 3.47 5.04
C THR A 70 -10.74 4.35 5.13
N HIS A 71 -9.79 4.17 4.21
CA HIS A 71 -8.55 4.90 4.17
C HIS A 71 -8.14 5.12 2.73
N ASP A 72 -8.41 6.32 2.23
CA ASP A 72 -8.15 6.67 0.84
C ASP A 72 -6.66 6.60 0.50
N ILE A 73 -6.35 6.06 -0.67
CA ILE A 73 -4.99 5.99 -1.18
C ILE A 73 -4.71 7.26 -1.99
N LYS A 74 -3.91 8.18 -1.44
CA LYS A 74 -3.48 9.37 -2.18
C LYS A 74 -2.52 8.97 -3.31
N GLN A 75 -2.94 9.12 -4.57
CA GLN A 75 -2.17 8.68 -5.73
C GLN A 75 -0.78 9.35 -5.82
N TYR A 76 -0.67 10.57 -5.30
CA TYR A 76 0.57 11.35 -5.31
C TYR A 76 1.75 10.59 -4.68
N GLY A 77 1.51 9.78 -3.65
CA GLY A 77 2.56 8.95 -3.06
C GLY A 77 3.14 7.92 -4.04
N TYR A 78 2.31 7.37 -4.93
CA TYR A 78 2.75 6.47 -5.99
C TYR A 78 3.40 7.18 -7.16
N GLU A 79 2.94 8.40 -7.48
CA GLU A 79 3.57 9.23 -8.51
C GLU A 79 5.03 9.55 -8.17
N LEU A 80 5.31 9.85 -6.91
CA LEU A 80 6.69 10.05 -6.43
C LEU A 80 7.56 8.80 -6.57
N LEU A 81 6.98 7.61 -6.46
CA LEU A 81 7.69 6.34 -6.53
C LEU A 81 7.76 5.75 -7.95
N HIS A 82 7.16 6.39 -8.95
CA HIS A 82 6.98 5.82 -10.28
C HIS A 82 8.32 5.36 -10.91
N GLY A 83 9.35 6.19 -10.80
CA GLY A 83 10.72 5.88 -11.24
C GLY A 83 11.30 4.64 -10.58
N LYS A 84 11.17 4.53 -9.26
CA LYS A 84 11.67 3.37 -8.50
C LYS A 84 10.86 2.09 -8.80
N LEU A 85 9.60 2.25 -9.17
CA LEU A 85 8.71 1.15 -9.54
C LEU A 85 8.82 0.79 -11.04
N GLY A 86 9.87 1.23 -11.74
CA GLY A 86 10.16 0.84 -13.11
C GLY A 86 9.42 1.62 -14.20
N ASP A 87 8.83 2.78 -13.86
CA ASP A 87 8.22 3.72 -14.81
C ASP A 87 7.13 3.11 -15.72
N GLU A 88 6.90 3.73 -16.88
CA GLU A 88 5.93 3.32 -17.90
C GLU A 88 6.30 2.00 -18.59
N SER A 89 7.56 1.57 -18.52
CA SER A 89 8.03 0.31 -19.13
C SER A 89 7.74 -0.92 -18.28
N ALA A 90 7.43 -0.73 -16.99
CA ALA A 90 7.14 -1.82 -16.08
C ALA A 90 5.68 -2.30 -16.17
N ASP A 91 5.50 -3.62 -16.26
CA ASP A 91 4.22 -4.31 -16.33
C ASP A 91 3.93 -5.17 -15.08
N HIS A 92 4.86 -5.23 -14.13
CA HIS A 92 4.72 -6.04 -12.94
C HIS A 92 3.71 -5.45 -11.95
N THR A 93 3.08 -6.35 -11.19
CA THR A 93 2.13 -6.04 -10.13
C THR A 93 2.85 -5.57 -8.87
N ILE A 94 2.33 -4.49 -8.29
CA ILE A 94 2.70 -3.97 -6.98
C ILE A 94 1.63 -4.39 -5.98
N ARG A 95 2.01 -5.07 -4.91
CA ARG A 95 1.07 -5.47 -3.86
C ARG A 95 1.07 -4.43 -2.74
N HIS A 96 -0.03 -3.72 -2.61
CA HIS A 96 -0.25 -2.79 -1.53
C HIS A 96 -0.95 -3.50 -0.36
N TYR A 97 -0.28 -3.55 0.79
CA TYR A 97 -0.79 -4.17 2.00
C TYR A 97 -1.28 -3.10 2.98
N PHE A 98 -2.58 -3.12 3.25
CA PHE A 98 -3.16 -2.46 4.42
C PHE A 98 -2.89 -3.30 5.67
N VAL A 99 -2.06 -2.80 6.57
CA VAL A 99 -1.75 -3.45 7.84
C VAL A 99 -2.77 -2.98 8.86
N VAL A 100 -3.65 -3.88 9.29
CA VAL A 100 -4.81 -3.52 10.13
C VAL A 100 -4.94 -4.44 11.34
N PRO A 101 -5.47 -3.94 12.47
CA PRO A 101 -5.77 -4.75 13.64
C PRO A 101 -6.94 -5.73 13.39
N LYS A 102 -7.08 -6.70 14.30
CA LYS A 102 -8.00 -7.84 14.19
C LYS A 102 -9.48 -7.45 14.06
N ASP A 103 -9.88 -6.41 14.76
CA ASP A 103 -11.21 -5.78 14.74
C ASP A 103 -11.58 -5.21 13.36
N THR A 104 -10.60 -4.71 12.62
CA THR A 104 -10.82 -4.13 11.29
C THR A 104 -10.66 -5.16 10.16
N TYR A 105 -9.77 -6.15 10.33
CA TYR A 105 -9.35 -7.10 9.29
C TYR A 105 -10.47 -7.78 8.49
N LYS A 106 -11.47 -8.36 9.18
CA LYS A 106 -12.53 -9.16 8.54
C LYS A 106 -13.38 -8.35 7.59
N ASN A 107 -13.65 -7.09 7.93
CA ASN A 107 -14.60 -6.24 7.20
C ASN A 107 -13.91 -5.19 6.32
N PHE A 108 -12.58 -5.08 6.37
CA PHE A 108 -11.82 -4.15 5.55
C PHE A 108 -12.08 -4.40 4.05
N GLN A 109 -12.34 -3.33 3.31
CA GLN A 109 -12.67 -3.39 1.88
C GLN A 109 -11.57 -2.76 1.04
N LYS A 110 -11.66 -2.95 -0.28
CA LYS A 110 -10.81 -2.23 -1.23
C LYS A 110 -11.02 -0.73 -1.05
N GLN A 111 -9.91 0.00 -0.97
CA GLN A 111 -9.89 1.44 -0.76
C GLN A 111 -9.82 2.18 -2.10
N PRO A 112 -10.47 3.34 -2.24
CA PRO A 112 -10.38 4.12 -3.47
C PRO A 112 -9.03 4.84 -3.56
N PHE A 113 -8.59 5.11 -4.78
CA PHE A 113 -7.50 6.05 -5.04
C PHE A 113 -8.07 7.47 -5.18
N ILE A 114 -7.45 8.43 -4.52
CA ILE A 114 -7.83 9.84 -4.57
C ILE A 114 -6.67 10.71 -5.04
N VAL A 115 -7.01 11.90 -5.53
CA VAL A 115 -6.06 12.94 -5.94
C VAL A 115 -6.26 14.15 -5.03
N LYS A 116 -5.17 14.80 -4.58
CA LYS A 116 -5.29 16.00 -3.74
C LYS A 116 -6.07 17.09 -4.51
N LYS A 117 -6.98 17.75 -3.80
CA LYS A 117 -7.85 18.82 -4.32
C LYS A 117 -7.25 20.19 -4.02
N GLU A 118 -6.19 20.60 -4.72
CA GLU A 118 -5.68 21.98 -4.70
C GLU A 118 -5.16 22.24 -6.13
N GLU A 119 -5.69 23.14 -6.98
CA GLU A 119 -6.31 24.46 -6.80
C GLU A 119 -7.42 24.75 -7.84
N ARG A 120 -8.45 25.49 -7.39
CA ARG A 120 -9.35 26.46 -8.06
C ARG A 120 -9.86 26.22 -9.51
N ASP A 121 -11.19 26.37 -9.64
CA ASP A 121 -11.91 26.73 -10.87
C ASP A 121 -12.13 25.70 -11.98
N GLN A 122 -12.07 24.40 -11.70
CA GLN A 122 -12.63 23.42 -12.64
C GLN A 122 -13.82 22.68 -12.03
N SER A 123 -14.99 23.14 -12.49
CA SER A 123 -16.26 22.46 -12.38
C SER A 123 -16.14 21.01 -12.88
N LYS A 124 -16.71 20.08 -12.09
CA LYS A 124 -16.96 18.66 -12.41
C LYS A 124 -15.76 17.70 -12.40
N ASN A 125 -15.38 17.30 -11.18
CA ASN A 125 -15.30 15.91 -10.69
C ASN A 125 -14.99 14.77 -11.70
N VAL A 126 -13.85 14.80 -12.39
CA VAL A 126 -13.19 13.56 -12.85
C VAL A 126 -11.68 13.76 -12.74
N VAL A 127 -11.14 13.69 -11.53
CA VAL A 127 -9.69 13.57 -11.39
C VAL A 127 -9.32 12.13 -11.70
N ASN A 128 -8.85 11.89 -12.92
CA ASN A 128 -8.53 10.54 -13.39
C ASN A 128 -7.29 10.01 -12.66
N VAL A 129 -7.48 8.95 -11.87
CA VAL A 129 -6.37 8.17 -11.33
C VAL A 129 -5.51 7.68 -12.49
N LYS A 130 -4.19 7.83 -12.41
CA LYS A 130 -3.29 7.41 -13.50
C LYS A 130 -3.52 5.92 -13.83
N GLN A 131 -3.54 5.59 -15.11
CA GLN A 131 -3.88 4.22 -15.56
C GLN A 131 -2.91 3.16 -15.02
N TRP A 132 -1.62 3.47 -14.91
CA TRP A 132 -0.64 2.52 -14.39
C TRP A 132 -0.93 2.14 -12.93
N ILE A 133 -1.40 3.10 -12.11
CA ILE A 133 -1.77 2.89 -10.70
C ILE A 133 -2.92 1.89 -10.62
N THR A 134 -3.98 2.08 -11.43
CA THR A 134 -5.14 1.19 -11.41
C THR A 134 -4.88 -0.18 -12.05
N LYS A 135 -3.91 -0.28 -12.96
CA LYS A 135 -3.52 -1.54 -13.61
C LYS A 135 -2.56 -2.38 -12.79
N ARG A 136 -1.60 -1.73 -12.11
CA ARG A 136 -0.47 -2.42 -11.48
C ARG A 136 -0.61 -2.60 -9.98
N ILE A 137 -1.40 -1.75 -9.30
CA ILE A 137 -1.51 -1.82 -7.84
C ILE A 137 -2.71 -2.68 -7.45
N GLU A 138 -2.41 -3.82 -6.85
CA GLU A 138 -3.38 -4.70 -6.22
C GLU A 138 -3.40 -4.49 -4.71
N GLN A 139 -4.60 -4.42 -4.13
CA GLN A 139 -4.77 -4.18 -2.71
C GLN A 139 -4.99 -5.48 -1.94
N TYR A 140 -4.33 -5.58 -0.80
CA TYR A 140 -4.41 -6.68 0.14
C TYR A 140 -4.60 -6.12 1.54
N VAL A 141 -5.26 -6.89 2.41
CA VAL A 141 -5.29 -6.59 3.85
C VAL A 141 -4.43 -7.62 4.58
N LEU A 142 -3.56 -7.13 5.47
CA LEU A 142 -2.67 -7.89 6.34
C LEU A 142 -3.11 -7.72 7.79
N LEU A 143 -3.49 -8.83 8.42
CA LEU A 143 -3.78 -8.88 9.86
C LEU A 143 -2.51 -8.65 10.67
N LEU A 144 -2.49 -7.56 11.42
CA LEU A 144 -1.56 -7.31 12.51
C LEU A 144 -2.13 -7.95 13.78
N ASP A 145 -1.50 -9.03 14.22
CA ASP A 145 -1.81 -9.67 15.49
C ASP A 145 -0.89 -9.11 16.57
N VAL A 146 -1.31 -7.99 17.18
CA VAL A 146 -0.69 -7.49 18.41
C VAL A 146 -1.21 -8.37 19.54
N GLY A 147 -0.42 -9.40 19.87
CA GLY A 147 -0.73 -10.32 20.96
C GLY A 147 -0.71 -9.61 22.31
N ILE A 148 -1.81 -8.93 22.66
CA ILE A 148 -2.07 -8.51 24.03
C ILE A 148 -2.43 -9.77 24.79
N LYS A 149 -1.47 -10.31 25.54
CA LYS A 149 -1.80 -11.29 26.59
C LYS A 149 -2.63 -10.53 27.62
N SER A 150 -3.93 -10.83 27.72
CA SER A 150 -4.73 -10.44 28.88
C SER A 150 -4.05 -11.05 30.10
N THR A 151 -3.44 -10.21 30.93
CA THR A 151 -3.17 -10.58 32.31
C THR A 151 -4.48 -10.32 33.05
N ASP A 152 -5.28 -11.38 33.18
CA ASP A 152 -6.35 -11.44 34.17
C ASP A 152 -5.76 -11.52 35.58
#